data_AF-A0AAD0ZIN0-F1
#
_entry.id   AF-A0AAD0ZIN0-F1
#
_cell.length_a   1.000
_cell.length_b   1.000
_cell.length_c   1.000
_cell.angle_alpha   90.00
_cell.angle_beta   90.00
_cell.angle_gamma   90.00
#
_symmetry.space_group_name_H-M   'P 1'
#
loop_
_entity.id
_entity.type
_entity.pdbx_description
1 polymer ?
#
loop_
_entity_poly.entity_id
_entity_poly.type
_entity_poly.pdbx_seq_one_letter_code
_entity_poly.pdbx_strand_id
1 'polypeptide(L)'
;MPSADWQPLICGLKSLGVHMNQRQSSVDTRQPLPYANGWFAICFSHELKQGAVLALPFMGQELVVYRTRSGQVRTVDPYCPHLGAHLGHGGKVEGENLVCPFHGLAFNPEGHCIRTGIGQKPPCAKLPHKQTRESNGVVLVWNSSGGYPPDWEIPELDTTGFSLPAYSRYDLAGYAQDMIENSADMLHFAWVHGFTDVAMSHQTDSSKMELNLSARWRGVPLHMHVTSHGLGYVLVKSQMPRFGVQVKTRGFATQTRPLEWTFRWSDIVRVAYLDRFPAILRKPAYALLIKLAHLWFVRVVSDDFPIWNNRRYVVDPKLIAGEGALMAYRRWASRFYPHEVEPQLDIRGAEQTAQKISAKLTE
;
A
#
# COMPACT_ATOMS: atom_id res chain seq x y z
N MET A 1 -40.80 14.53 30.70
CA MET A 1 -40.18 15.47 29.74
C MET A 1 -39.16 14.69 28.93
N PRO A 2 -39.41 14.48 27.64
CA PRO A 2 -38.66 13.59 26.76
C PRO A 2 -37.67 14.35 25.87
N SER A 3 -36.55 13.72 25.53
CA SER A 3 -36.06 13.52 24.15
C SER A 3 -34.66 12.92 24.21
N ALA A 4 -34.63 11.59 24.06
CA ALA A 4 -33.46 10.88 23.62
C ALA A 4 -33.42 11.01 22.09
N ASP A 5 -32.50 11.82 21.58
CA ASP A 5 -32.27 11.95 20.14
C ASP A 5 -31.46 10.75 19.64
N TRP A 6 -32.17 9.67 19.36
CA TRP A 6 -31.75 8.64 18.42
C TRP A 6 -32.24 9.03 17.03
N GLN A 7 -31.34 9.51 16.17
CA GLN A 7 -31.59 9.56 14.73
C GLN A 7 -30.89 8.37 14.04
N PRO A 8 -31.64 7.51 13.32
CA PRO A 8 -31.08 6.47 12.48
C PRO A 8 -30.74 7.06 11.10
N LEU A 9 -29.47 7.04 10.72
CA LEU A 9 -29.04 7.37 9.36
C LEU A 9 -28.52 6.11 8.66
N ILE A 10 -29.45 5.27 8.22
CA ILE A 10 -29.27 4.38 7.09
C ILE A 10 -30.01 5.02 5.92
N CYS A 11 -29.32 5.80 5.09
CA CYS A 11 -29.66 5.95 3.67
C CYS A 11 -28.52 6.66 2.92
N GLY A 12 -27.97 6.01 1.87
CA GLY A 12 -27.38 6.73 0.74
C GLY A 12 -25.87 6.94 0.69
N LEU A 13 -25.05 5.88 0.79
CA LEU A 13 -23.67 5.95 0.27
C LEU A 13 -23.65 5.54 -1.20
N LYS A 14 -24.02 6.49 -2.07
CA LYS A 14 -23.44 6.58 -3.40
C LYS A 14 -21.98 6.98 -3.22
N SER A 15 -21.09 6.36 -4.00
CA SER A 15 -19.68 6.68 -4.10
C SER A 15 -19.47 8.18 -4.39
N LEU A 16 -19.21 8.95 -3.35
CA LEU A 16 -18.65 10.28 -3.41
C LEU A 16 -17.41 10.20 -2.53
N GLY A 17 -16.24 10.37 -3.14
CA GLY A 17 -14.99 10.48 -2.42
C GLY A 17 -15.15 11.59 -1.38
N VAL A 18 -15.16 11.19 -0.10
CA VAL A 18 -15.09 12.15 0.99
C VAL A 18 -13.65 12.64 1.01
N HIS A 19 -13.38 13.71 0.25
CA HIS A 19 -12.24 14.56 0.55
C HIS A 19 -12.52 15.21 1.90
N MET A 20 -11.97 14.64 2.97
CA MET A 20 -11.84 15.35 4.24
C MET A 20 -10.91 16.54 4.00
N ASN A 21 -11.50 17.66 3.61
CA ASN A 21 -10.79 18.91 3.45
C ASN A 21 -10.58 19.52 4.85
N GLN A 22 -9.66 18.94 5.63
CA GLN A 22 -9.17 19.58 6.84
C GLN A 22 -8.31 20.77 6.38
N ARG A 23 -8.81 22.00 6.62
CA ARG A 23 -8.01 23.22 6.48
C ARG A 23 -6.74 23.07 7.34
N GLN A 24 -5.60 22.80 6.71
CA GLN A 24 -4.29 22.88 7.36
C GLN A 24 -3.98 24.35 7.66
N SER A 25 -4.32 24.81 8.86
CA SER A 25 -3.75 26.03 9.42
C SER A 25 -2.61 25.66 10.37
N SER A 26 -1.45 25.32 9.81
CA SER A 26 -0.13 25.37 10.44
C SER A 26 0.93 25.09 9.37
N VAL A 27 2.10 25.73 9.45
CA VAL A 27 3.24 25.40 8.58
C VAL A 27 3.62 23.94 8.85
N ASP A 28 3.48 23.07 7.85
CA ASP A 28 3.91 21.68 7.95
C ASP A 28 5.44 21.63 7.88
N THR A 29 6.09 21.36 9.02
CA THR A 29 7.55 21.30 9.15
C THR A 29 8.12 19.90 8.98
N ARG A 30 7.26 18.91 8.66
CA ARG A 30 7.68 17.52 8.48
C ARG A 30 8.55 17.39 7.24
N GLN A 31 9.63 16.62 7.36
CA GLN A 31 10.43 16.20 6.21
C GLN A 31 9.84 14.90 5.65
N PRO A 32 9.59 14.80 4.34
CA PRO A 32 9.15 13.56 3.72
C PRO A 32 10.25 12.51 3.75
N LEU A 33 9.87 11.23 3.85
CA LEU A 33 10.78 10.13 3.55
C LEU A 33 10.97 10.00 2.03
N PRO A 34 12.12 9.49 1.55
CA PRO A 34 12.28 9.16 0.14
C PRO A 34 11.23 8.15 -0.34
N TYR A 35 11.10 7.99 -1.66
CA TYR A 35 10.24 6.95 -2.22
C TYR A 35 10.91 5.58 -2.10
N ALA A 36 10.25 4.65 -1.39
CA ALA A 36 10.78 3.32 -1.16
C ALA A 36 10.78 2.46 -2.43
N ASN A 37 11.77 1.58 -2.56
CA ASN A 37 11.88 0.56 -3.57
C ASN A 37 10.96 -0.62 -3.22
N GLY A 38 10.26 -1.16 -4.22
CA GLY A 38 9.39 -2.31 -4.01
C GLY A 38 8.11 -2.32 -4.83
N TRP A 39 7.23 -3.28 -4.52
CA TRP A 39 5.90 -3.40 -5.10
C TRP A 39 4.87 -2.56 -4.35
N PHE A 40 4.11 -1.75 -5.08
CA PHE A 40 3.08 -0.85 -4.53
C PHE A 40 1.78 -0.97 -5.31
N ALA A 41 0.64 -1.07 -4.63
CA ALA A 41 -0.66 -1.20 -5.28
C ALA A 41 -1.21 0.15 -5.74
N ILE A 42 -1.32 0.34 -7.05
CA ILE A 42 -1.82 1.59 -7.64
C ILE A 42 -3.35 1.63 -7.77
N CYS A 43 -4.02 0.47 -7.89
CA CYS A 43 -5.48 0.34 -7.85
C CYS A 43 -5.88 -1.11 -7.57
N PHE A 44 -7.14 -1.32 -7.18
CA PHE A 44 -7.75 -2.63 -7.21
C PHE A 44 -8.05 -3.04 -8.66
N SER A 45 -7.89 -4.31 -8.97
CA SER A 45 -8.11 -4.85 -10.32
C SER A 45 -9.47 -4.49 -10.93
N HIS A 46 -10.51 -4.44 -10.10
CA HIS A 46 -11.88 -4.14 -10.52
C HIS A 46 -12.12 -2.65 -10.83
N GLU A 47 -11.26 -1.74 -10.34
CA GLU A 47 -11.31 -0.31 -10.66
C GLU A 47 -10.83 -0.07 -12.11
N LEU A 48 -9.90 -0.90 -12.60
CA LEU A 48 -9.40 -0.86 -13.97
C LEU A 48 -10.17 -1.84 -14.86
N LYS A 49 -11.30 -1.41 -15.41
CA LYS A 49 -12.10 -2.21 -16.35
C LYS A 49 -11.36 -2.47 -17.67
N GLN A 50 -11.77 -3.50 -18.42
CA GLN A 50 -11.24 -3.74 -19.77
C GLN A 50 -11.44 -2.54 -20.68
N GLY A 51 -10.36 -2.14 -21.36
CA GLY A 51 -10.33 -0.95 -22.21
C GLY A 51 -10.21 0.38 -21.46
N ALA A 52 -10.16 0.38 -20.13
CA ALA A 52 -10.00 1.60 -19.34
C ALA A 52 -8.55 2.09 -19.32
N VAL A 53 -8.40 3.40 -19.20
CA VAL A 53 -7.14 4.11 -18.99
C VAL A 53 -7.35 4.98 -17.74
N LEU A 54 -6.45 4.89 -16.77
CA LEU A 54 -6.47 5.69 -15.55
C LEU A 54 -5.13 6.43 -15.41
N ALA A 55 -5.21 7.69 -15.02
CA ALA A 55 -4.08 8.48 -14.57
C ALA A 55 -4.07 8.48 -13.04
N LEU A 56 -2.95 8.08 -12.42
CA LEU A 56 -2.86 7.90 -10.97
C LEU A 56 -1.54 8.46 -10.43
N PRO A 57 -1.56 9.22 -9.32
CA PRO A 57 -0.33 9.70 -8.70
C PRO A 57 0.45 8.55 -8.09
N PHE A 58 1.77 8.59 -8.22
CA PHE A 58 2.68 7.55 -7.76
C PHE A 58 4.07 8.13 -7.56
N MET A 59 4.60 8.07 -6.33
CA MET A 59 6.00 8.44 -6.04
C MET A 59 6.40 9.83 -6.59
N GLY A 60 5.56 10.86 -6.37
CA GLY A 60 5.81 12.25 -6.75
C GLY A 60 5.55 12.59 -8.22
N GLN A 61 5.15 11.60 -9.02
CA GLN A 61 4.79 11.75 -10.43
C GLN A 61 3.39 11.17 -10.68
N GLU A 62 2.96 11.16 -11.93
CA GLU A 62 1.75 10.46 -12.37
C GLU A 62 2.14 9.27 -13.25
N LEU A 63 1.31 8.22 -13.22
CA LEU A 63 1.43 7.08 -14.11
C LEU A 63 0.13 6.89 -14.88
N VAL A 64 0.23 6.35 -16.09
CA VAL A 64 -0.93 5.86 -16.83
C VAL A 64 -0.97 4.35 -16.74
N VAL A 65 -2.04 3.83 -16.14
CA VAL A 65 -2.35 2.40 -16.12
C VAL A 65 -3.52 2.14 -17.05
N TYR A 66 -3.40 1.14 -17.92
CA TYR A 66 -4.48 0.74 -18.81
C TYR A 66 -4.66 -0.76 -18.84
N ARG A 67 -5.87 -1.19 -19.19
CA ARG A 67 -6.17 -2.60 -19.45
C ARG A 67 -6.59 -2.76 -20.90
N THR A 68 -5.91 -3.66 -21.62
CA THR A 68 -6.28 -4.00 -22.99
C THR A 68 -7.68 -4.61 -23.07
N ARG A 69 -8.22 -4.78 -24.28
CA ARG A 69 -9.50 -5.48 -24.46
C ARG A 69 -9.41 -6.96 -24.10
N SER A 70 -8.26 -7.61 -24.34
CA SER A 70 -8.01 -8.98 -23.87
C SER A 70 -7.87 -9.10 -22.34
N GLY A 71 -7.61 -7.98 -21.65
CA GLY A 71 -7.51 -7.93 -20.19
C GLY A 71 -6.10 -7.75 -19.64
N GLN A 72 -5.07 -7.65 -20.49
CA GLN A 72 -3.70 -7.41 -20.06
C GLN A 72 -3.54 -6.00 -19.45
N VAL A 73 -2.91 -5.92 -18.28
CA VAL A 73 -2.62 -4.65 -17.60
C VAL A 73 -1.22 -4.18 -17.94
N ARG A 74 -1.09 -2.88 -18.23
CA ARG A 74 0.18 -2.20 -18.45
C ARG A 74 0.20 -0.86 -17.73
N THR A 75 1.40 -0.47 -17.29
CA THR A 75 1.64 0.85 -16.70
C THR A 75 2.78 1.53 -17.45
N VAL A 76 2.56 2.76 -17.87
CA VAL A 76 3.48 3.54 -18.70
C VAL A 76 3.71 4.93 -18.12
N ASP A 77 4.76 5.58 -18.60
CA ASP A 77 4.91 7.03 -18.46
C ASP A 77 3.67 7.75 -19.02
N PRO A 78 3.17 8.79 -18.33
CA PRO A 78 1.97 9.49 -18.76
C PRO A 78 2.10 10.19 -20.11
N TYR A 79 3.29 10.56 -20.56
CA TYR A 79 3.46 11.44 -21.70
C TYR A 79 3.83 10.69 -22.99
N CYS A 80 3.12 11.01 -24.07
CA CYS A 80 3.40 10.47 -25.39
C CYS A 80 4.79 10.95 -25.88
N PRO A 81 5.69 10.05 -26.30
CA PRO A 81 7.05 10.39 -26.72
C PRO A 81 7.10 11.16 -28.06
N HIS A 82 5.95 11.40 -28.70
CA HIS A 82 5.87 12.21 -29.91
C HIS A 82 5.98 13.71 -29.59
N LEU A 83 4.98 14.25 -28.89
CA LEU A 83 4.89 15.69 -28.58
C LEU A 83 4.36 15.95 -27.16
N GLY A 84 4.55 15.00 -26.24
CA GLY A 84 4.25 15.20 -24.82
C GLY A 84 2.76 15.22 -24.45
N ALA A 85 1.88 14.69 -25.30
CA ALA A 85 0.46 14.58 -24.94
C ALA A 85 0.26 13.61 -23.77
N HIS A 86 -0.51 14.03 -22.75
CA HIS A 86 -0.81 13.18 -21.61
C HIS A 86 -1.81 12.07 -21.99
N LEU A 87 -1.37 10.81 -21.94
CA LEU A 87 -2.13 9.64 -22.37
C LEU A 87 -3.31 9.32 -21.45
N GLY A 88 -3.23 9.72 -20.18
CA GLY A 88 -4.33 9.55 -19.22
C GLY A 88 -5.49 10.53 -19.43
N HIS A 89 -5.28 11.62 -20.18
CA HIS A 89 -6.29 12.64 -20.44
C HIS A 89 -6.79 12.54 -21.88
N GLY A 90 -7.75 11.64 -22.09
CA GLY A 90 -8.38 11.38 -23.40
C GLY A 90 -7.75 10.26 -24.22
N GLY A 91 -6.63 9.68 -23.78
CA GLY A 91 -6.13 8.45 -24.39
C GLY A 91 -7.10 7.29 -24.18
N LYS A 92 -7.08 6.34 -25.09
CA LYS A 92 -8.04 5.23 -25.13
C LYS A 92 -7.37 3.93 -25.53
N VAL A 93 -8.01 2.81 -25.18
CA VAL A 93 -7.59 1.49 -25.63
C VAL A 93 -8.40 1.07 -26.86
N GLU A 94 -7.69 0.75 -27.95
CA GLU A 94 -8.25 0.16 -29.19
C GLU A 94 -7.63 -1.23 -29.43
N GLY A 95 -8.43 -2.27 -29.23
CA GLY A 95 -7.93 -3.65 -29.20
C GLY A 95 -6.92 -3.82 -28.06
N GLU A 96 -5.66 -4.08 -28.42
CA GLU A 96 -4.56 -4.24 -27.47
C GLU A 96 -3.73 -2.96 -27.29
N ASN A 97 -4.05 -1.89 -28.02
CA ASN A 97 -3.16 -0.74 -28.12
C ASN A 97 -3.67 0.47 -27.33
N LEU A 98 -2.75 1.16 -26.66
CA LEU A 98 -3.01 2.48 -26.10
C LEU A 98 -2.86 3.53 -27.20
N VAL A 99 -3.90 4.33 -27.42
CA VAL A 99 -3.96 5.34 -28.47
C VAL A 99 -3.87 6.73 -27.86
N CYS A 100 -2.88 7.49 -28.32
CA CYS A 100 -2.66 8.87 -27.91
C CYS A 100 -3.81 9.77 -28.36
N PRO A 101 -4.32 10.66 -27.47
CA PRO A 101 -5.44 11.55 -27.78
C PRO A 101 -5.10 12.62 -28.83
N PHE A 102 -3.82 12.95 -29.00
CA PHE A 102 -3.44 14.12 -29.79
C PHE A 102 -3.36 13.80 -31.29
N HIS A 103 -2.57 12.79 -31.67
CA HIS A 103 -2.31 12.45 -33.08
C HIS A 103 -2.67 10.99 -33.43
N GLY A 104 -3.38 10.29 -32.54
CA GLY A 104 -3.83 8.92 -32.78
C GLY A 104 -2.72 7.89 -32.93
N LEU A 105 -1.50 8.17 -32.42
CA LEU A 105 -0.44 7.18 -32.36
C LEU A 105 -0.87 6.03 -31.44
N ALA A 106 -0.84 4.80 -31.94
CA ALA A 106 -1.18 3.60 -31.20
C ALA A 106 0.08 2.84 -30.80
N PHE A 107 0.19 2.55 -29.51
CA PHE A 107 1.29 1.83 -28.91
C PHE A 107 0.84 0.45 -28.47
N ASN A 108 1.58 -0.58 -28.85
CA ASN A 108 1.28 -1.95 -28.45
C ASN A 108 1.64 -2.18 -26.96
N PRO A 109 1.30 -3.35 -26.38
CA PRO A 109 1.60 -3.63 -24.99
C PRO A 109 3.09 -3.66 -24.62
N GLU A 110 3.99 -3.79 -25.59
CA GLU A 110 5.46 -3.67 -25.40
C GLU A 110 5.94 -2.21 -25.50
N GLY A 111 5.02 -1.28 -25.79
CA GLY A 111 5.25 0.15 -25.87
C GLY A 111 5.65 0.66 -27.25
N HIS A 112 5.82 -0.20 -28.26
CA HIS A 112 6.22 0.25 -29.59
C HIS A 112 5.08 0.95 -30.30
N CYS A 113 5.35 2.08 -30.94
CA CYS A 113 4.41 2.74 -31.84
C CYS A 113 4.22 1.89 -33.09
N ILE A 114 3.03 1.30 -33.25
CA ILE A 114 2.72 0.39 -34.36
C ILE A 114 1.82 1.01 -35.42
N ARG A 115 1.18 2.15 -35.13
CA ARG A 115 0.22 2.79 -36.02
C ARG A 115 0.14 4.28 -35.76
N THR A 116 0.00 5.06 -36.84
CA THR A 116 -0.32 6.50 -36.76
C THR A 116 -1.82 6.73 -36.93
N GLY A 117 -2.32 7.89 -36.49
CA GLY A 117 -3.73 8.25 -36.66
C GLY A 117 -4.16 8.41 -38.13
N ILE A 118 -3.21 8.61 -39.04
CA ILE A 118 -3.44 8.88 -40.48
C ILE A 118 -2.97 7.73 -41.39
N GLY A 119 -2.60 6.57 -40.84
CA GLY A 119 -2.19 5.39 -41.62
C GLY A 119 -0.81 5.47 -42.29
N GLN A 120 -0.02 6.50 -42.00
CA GLN A 120 1.37 6.62 -42.42
C GLN A 120 2.30 5.71 -41.61
N LYS A 121 3.54 5.53 -42.10
CA LYS A 121 4.59 4.77 -41.40
C LYS A 121 4.78 5.29 -39.97
N PRO A 122 4.67 4.44 -38.93
CA PRO A 122 4.89 4.84 -37.55
C PRO A 122 6.32 5.35 -37.29
N PRO A 123 6.50 6.36 -36.42
CA PRO A 123 7.82 6.75 -35.96
C PRO A 123 8.44 5.62 -35.10
N CYS A 124 9.77 5.58 -35.04
CA CYS A 124 10.49 4.71 -34.11
C CYS A 124 10.41 5.30 -32.69
N ALA A 125 9.23 5.18 -32.07
CA ALA A 125 8.94 5.69 -30.74
C ALA A 125 8.48 4.53 -29.84
N LYS A 126 8.91 4.58 -28.58
CA LYS A 126 8.57 3.58 -27.57
C LYS A 126 8.10 4.27 -26.29
N LEU A 127 6.96 3.85 -25.75
CA LEU A 127 6.52 4.25 -24.42
C LEU A 127 7.38 3.58 -23.35
N PRO A 128 7.92 4.34 -22.38
CA PRO A 128 8.55 3.76 -21.21
C PRO A 128 7.51 3.02 -20.37
N HIS A 129 7.80 1.76 -20.05
CA HIS A 129 6.96 0.92 -19.19
C HIS A 129 7.51 0.87 -17.77
N LYS A 130 6.60 0.77 -16.81
CA LYS A 130 6.92 0.34 -15.45
C LYS A 130 6.62 -1.15 -15.31
N GLN A 131 7.46 -1.85 -14.54
CA GLN A 131 7.20 -3.24 -14.20
C GLN A 131 5.87 -3.31 -13.45
N THR A 132 4.94 -4.07 -14.00
CA THR A 132 3.53 -4.11 -13.58
C THR A 132 3.12 -5.55 -13.39
N ARG A 133 2.42 -5.82 -12.29
CA ARG A 133 1.88 -7.14 -11.99
C ARG A 133 0.46 -7.02 -11.49
N GLU A 134 -0.45 -7.78 -12.07
CA GLU A 134 -1.78 -7.97 -11.52
C GLU A 134 -1.80 -9.28 -10.72
N SER A 135 -2.03 -9.18 -9.41
CA SER A 135 -2.09 -10.34 -8.52
C SER A 135 -2.96 -10.03 -7.32
N ASN A 136 -3.59 -11.06 -6.73
CA ASN A 136 -4.38 -10.93 -5.51
C ASN A 136 -5.50 -9.86 -5.56
N GLY A 137 -6.01 -9.54 -6.76
CA GLY A 137 -7.06 -8.55 -6.98
C GLY A 137 -6.60 -7.09 -6.94
N VAL A 138 -5.30 -6.83 -7.07
CA VAL A 138 -4.70 -5.49 -7.19
C VAL A 138 -3.75 -5.40 -8.39
N VAL A 139 -3.58 -4.19 -8.91
CA VAL A 139 -2.51 -3.85 -9.84
C VAL A 139 -1.35 -3.27 -9.05
N LEU A 140 -0.21 -3.95 -9.11
CA LEU A 140 1.04 -3.61 -8.46
C LEU A 140 2.01 -3.01 -9.49
N VAL A 141 2.72 -1.96 -9.07
CA VAL A 141 3.81 -1.34 -9.84
C VAL A 141 5.07 -1.37 -9.01
N TRP A 142 6.18 -1.74 -9.66
CA TRP A 142 7.50 -1.72 -9.04
C TRP A 142 8.08 -0.30 -9.07
N ASN A 143 8.50 0.19 -7.91
CA ASN A 143 9.34 1.37 -7.80
C ASN A 143 10.79 0.96 -7.55
N SER A 144 11.72 1.60 -8.26
CA SER A 144 13.15 1.47 -8.03
C SER A 144 13.84 2.79 -8.32
N SER A 145 14.53 3.35 -7.33
CA SER A 145 15.34 4.56 -7.49
C SER A 145 16.49 4.38 -8.50
N GLY A 146 17.04 3.17 -8.61
CA GLY A 146 18.11 2.83 -9.54
C GLY A 146 17.64 2.20 -10.86
N GLY A 147 16.33 2.08 -11.09
CA GLY A 147 15.77 1.45 -12.29
C GLY A 147 15.99 -0.07 -12.37
N TYR A 148 16.37 -0.72 -11.27
CA TYR A 148 16.58 -2.17 -11.21
C TYR A 148 15.25 -2.92 -11.31
N PRO A 149 15.24 -4.11 -11.93
CA PRO A 149 14.04 -4.96 -11.97
C PRO A 149 13.67 -5.46 -10.57
N PRO A 150 12.43 -5.95 -10.38
CA PRO A 150 12.02 -6.64 -9.16
C PRO A 150 12.93 -7.81 -8.81
N ASP A 151 13.37 -7.86 -7.57
CA ASP A 151 14.16 -8.94 -6.95
C ASP A 151 13.34 -9.81 -5.98
N TRP A 152 12.11 -9.42 -5.69
CA TRP A 152 11.12 -10.25 -5.01
C TRP A 152 9.74 -10.14 -5.64
N GLU A 153 8.88 -11.08 -5.27
CA GLU A 153 7.49 -11.14 -5.74
C GLU A 153 6.52 -11.19 -4.56
N ILE A 154 5.31 -10.68 -4.77
CA ILE A 154 4.20 -10.87 -3.82
C ILE A 154 3.62 -12.29 -4.05
N PRO A 155 3.58 -13.16 -3.03
CA PRO A 155 3.03 -14.50 -3.18
C PRO A 155 1.53 -14.48 -3.52
N GLU A 156 1.06 -15.46 -4.28
CA GLU A 156 -0.38 -15.65 -4.49
C GLU A 156 -1.07 -16.02 -3.18
N LEU A 157 -2.23 -15.41 -2.95
CA LEU A 157 -3.03 -15.66 -1.76
C LEU A 157 -4.09 -16.72 -2.08
N ASP A 158 -4.00 -17.88 -1.44
CA ASP A 158 -5.10 -18.84 -1.44
C ASP A 158 -6.35 -18.20 -0.81
N THR A 159 -7.44 -18.17 -1.54
CA THR A 159 -8.74 -17.62 -1.10
C THR A 159 -9.83 -18.69 -1.04
N THR A 160 -9.45 -19.96 -1.14
CA THR A 160 -10.38 -21.10 -1.15
C THR A 160 -11.21 -21.14 0.14
N GLY A 161 -12.54 -21.12 -0.03
CA GLY A 161 -13.48 -21.14 1.09
C GLY A 161 -13.69 -19.80 1.79
N PHE A 162 -13.03 -18.73 1.35
CA PHE A 162 -13.28 -17.37 1.84
C PHE A 162 -14.40 -16.67 1.07
N SER A 163 -14.94 -15.60 1.65
CA SER A 163 -15.86 -14.68 0.98
C SER A 163 -15.24 -14.01 -0.24
N LEU A 164 -16.08 -13.40 -1.08
CA LEU A 164 -15.59 -12.36 -1.99
C LEU A 164 -14.95 -11.21 -1.18
N PRO A 165 -13.95 -10.52 -1.75
CA PRO A 165 -13.28 -9.42 -1.08
C PRO A 165 -14.18 -8.21 -0.90
N ALA A 166 -14.07 -7.58 0.27
CA ALA A 166 -14.48 -6.20 0.48
C ALA A 166 -13.25 -5.28 0.36
N TYR A 167 -13.48 -4.02 0.00
CA TYR A 167 -12.45 -3.06 -0.35
C TYR A 167 -12.75 -1.69 0.25
N SER A 168 -11.69 -1.03 0.72
CA SER A 168 -11.73 0.38 1.12
C SER A 168 -10.47 1.09 0.64
N ARG A 169 -10.59 2.40 0.42
CA ARG A 169 -9.51 3.27 -0.03
C ARG A 169 -9.60 4.62 0.70
N TYR A 170 -8.46 5.10 1.16
CA TYR A 170 -8.31 6.41 1.80
C TYR A 170 -7.07 7.11 1.26
N ASP A 171 -7.16 8.41 1.05
CA ASP A 171 -5.99 9.25 0.80
C ASP A 171 -5.65 9.95 2.13
N LEU A 172 -4.43 9.74 2.60
CA LEU A 172 -3.96 10.12 3.94
C LEU A 172 -2.71 11.00 3.81
N ALA A 173 -2.49 11.83 4.83
CA ALA A 173 -1.28 12.62 5.00
C ALA A 173 -0.24 11.87 5.84
N GLY A 174 1.00 12.34 5.82
CA GLY A 174 2.09 11.79 6.62
C GLY A 174 2.87 10.69 5.90
N TYR A 175 3.21 9.62 6.62
CA TYR A 175 4.18 8.63 6.13
C TYR A 175 3.49 7.29 5.84
N ALA A 176 3.54 6.86 4.58
CA ALA A 176 2.99 5.57 4.17
C ALA A 176 3.57 4.37 4.94
N GLN A 177 4.83 4.48 5.39
CA GLN A 177 5.50 3.47 6.22
C GLN A 177 4.73 3.17 7.52
N ASP A 178 4.00 4.15 8.06
CA ASP A 178 3.38 4.06 9.39
C ASP A 178 2.38 2.91 9.49
N MET A 179 1.68 2.61 8.39
CA MET A 179 0.79 1.46 8.30
C MET A 179 1.50 0.15 8.66
N ILE A 180 2.71 -0.07 8.15
CA ILE A 180 3.45 -1.32 8.36
C ILE A 180 4.28 -1.22 9.64
N GLU A 181 4.81 -0.05 9.98
CA GLU A 181 5.50 0.20 11.25
C GLU A 181 4.60 -0.13 12.45
N ASN A 182 3.33 0.27 12.40
CA ASN A 182 2.32 -0.08 13.41
C ASN A 182 2.19 -1.59 13.62
N SER A 183 2.39 -2.41 12.58
CA SER A 183 2.32 -3.87 12.74
C SER A 183 3.36 -4.39 13.72
N ALA A 184 4.53 -3.74 13.80
CA ALA A 184 5.64 -4.07 14.71
C ALA A 184 5.59 -3.32 16.05
N ASP A 185 4.64 -2.40 16.22
CA ASP A 185 4.42 -1.69 17.48
C ASP A 185 3.45 -2.49 18.35
N MET A 186 3.98 -3.22 19.31
CA MET A 186 3.17 -4.02 20.22
C MET A 186 2.28 -3.17 21.14
N LEU A 187 2.75 -1.99 21.54
CA LEU A 187 2.08 -1.16 22.54
C LEU A 187 0.91 -0.37 21.96
N HIS A 188 0.96 0.01 20.68
CA HIS A 188 -0.18 0.67 20.03
C HIS A 188 -1.44 -0.22 20.04
N PHE A 189 -1.29 -1.54 19.93
CA PHE A 189 -2.44 -2.47 20.00
C PHE A 189 -3.17 -2.37 21.33
N ALA A 190 -2.45 -2.11 22.43
CA ALA A 190 -3.06 -1.93 23.74
C ALA A 190 -3.73 -0.55 23.87
N TRP A 191 -3.03 0.52 23.47
CA TRP A 191 -3.48 1.90 23.70
C TRP A 191 -4.52 2.40 22.69
N VAL A 192 -4.37 2.05 21.40
CA VAL A 192 -5.26 2.49 20.32
C VAL A 192 -6.43 1.52 20.16
N HIS A 193 -6.16 0.20 20.21
CA HIS A 193 -7.17 -0.83 19.91
C HIS A 193 -7.71 -1.58 21.14
N GLY A 194 -7.18 -1.32 22.33
CA GLY A 194 -7.67 -1.90 23.59
C GLY A 194 -7.38 -3.41 23.73
N PHE A 195 -6.34 -3.93 23.08
CA PHE A 195 -5.95 -5.32 23.22
C PHE A 195 -5.22 -5.55 24.56
N THR A 196 -5.41 -6.74 25.14
CA THR A 196 -4.72 -7.16 26.37
C THR A 196 -3.89 -8.42 26.12
N ASP A 197 -2.97 -8.75 27.04
CA ASP A 197 -2.10 -9.92 26.97
C ASP A 197 -1.35 -10.05 25.63
N VAL A 198 -0.86 -8.90 25.14
CA VAL A 198 -0.21 -8.80 23.83
C VAL A 198 1.21 -9.37 23.94
N ALA A 199 1.49 -10.37 23.12
CA ALA A 199 2.82 -10.95 22.96
C ALA A 199 3.16 -11.05 21.46
N MET A 200 4.37 -10.62 21.09
CA MET A 200 4.82 -10.57 19.71
C MET A 200 6.20 -11.20 19.55
N SER A 201 6.37 -12.00 18.49
CA SER A 201 7.68 -12.39 17.97
C SER A 201 7.82 -11.93 16.52
N HIS A 202 9.07 -11.73 16.08
CA HIS A 202 9.36 -11.26 14.73
C HIS A 202 10.48 -12.07 14.08
N GLN A 203 10.42 -12.16 12.76
CA GLN A 203 11.49 -12.69 11.91
C GLN A 203 11.60 -11.79 10.67
N THR A 204 12.82 -11.58 10.19
CA THR A 204 13.09 -10.76 9.01
C THR A 204 13.95 -11.51 8.02
N ASP A 205 13.66 -11.29 6.74
CA ASP A 205 14.42 -11.69 5.57
C ASP A 205 14.79 -10.43 4.76
N SER A 206 15.35 -10.58 3.56
CA SER A 206 15.71 -9.48 2.66
C SER A 206 14.50 -8.61 2.29
N SER A 207 13.41 -9.23 1.84
CA SER A 207 12.21 -8.56 1.33
C SER A 207 10.96 -8.76 2.18
N LYS A 208 11.04 -9.61 3.22
CA LYS A 208 9.89 -10.06 4.01
C LYS A 208 10.12 -9.83 5.51
N MET A 209 9.08 -9.40 6.22
CA MET A 209 9.04 -9.40 7.68
C MET A 209 7.79 -10.14 8.16
N GLU A 210 7.98 -11.06 9.11
CA GLU A 210 6.91 -11.86 9.69
C GLU A 210 6.77 -11.55 11.18
N LEU A 211 5.54 -11.40 11.62
CA LEU A 211 5.19 -11.16 13.02
C LEU A 211 4.15 -12.18 13.46
N ASN A 212 4.39 -12.82 14.60
CA ASN A 212 3.38 -13.65 15.25
C ASN A 212 2.92 -12.92 16.50
N LEU A 213 1.63 -12.56 16.51
CA LEU A 213 1.01 -11.78 17.56
C LEU A 213 -0.08 -12.63 18.22
N SER A 214 -0.02 -12.75 19.53
CA SER A 214 -1.10 -13.28 20.36
C SER A 214 -1.60 -12.18 21.25
N ALA A 215 -2.92 -12.02 21.32
CA ALA A 215 -3.56 -11.00 22.14
C ALA A 215 -4.96 -11.47 22.57
N ARG A 216 -5.60 -10.68 23.41
CA ARG A 216 -7.03 -10.80 23.72
C ARG A 216 -7.73 -9.51 23.35
N TRP A 217 -8.83 -9.64 22.63
CA TRP A 217 -9.74 -8.53 22.36
C TRP A 217 -11.04 -8.76 23.12
N ARG A 218 -11.34 -7.88 24.08
CA ARG A 218 -12.52 -8.01 24.98
C ARG A 218 -12.63 -9.40 25.62
N GLY A 219 -11.49 -9.96 26.03
CA GLY A 219 -11.40 -11.29 26.62
C GLY A 219 -11.48 -12.47 25.64
N VAL A 220 -11.56 -12.23 24.32
CA VAL A 220 -11.51 -13.29 23.30
C VAL A 220 -10.07 -13.45 22.81
N PRO A 221 -9.48 -14.68 22.85
CA PRO A 221 -8.18 -14.94 22.26
C PRO A 221 -8.16 -14.67 20.76
N LEU A 222 -7.14 -13.94 20.32
CA LEU A 222 -6.89 -13.56 18.94
C LEU A 222 -5.43 -13.89 18.60
N HIS A 223 -5.24 -14.71 17.56
CA HIS A 223 -3.92 -14.98 17.00
C HIS A 223 -3.83 -14.34 15.62
N MET A 224 -2.76 -13.60 15.38
CA MET A 224 -2.49 -12.95 14.12
C MET A 224 -1.10 -13.32 13.64
N HIS A 225 -1.02 -13.71 12.37
CA HIS A 225 0.24 -13.85 11.66
C HIS A 225 0.31 -12.77 10.60
N VAL A 226 1.21 -11.80 10.78
CA VAL A 226 1.40 -10.67 9.88
C VAL A 226 2.60 -10.96 9.00
N THR A 227 2.44 -10.77 7.69
CA THR A 227 3.52 -10.88 6.71
C THR A 227 3.58 -9.60 5.89
N SER A 228 4.68 -8.88 5.95
CA SER A 228 4.95 -7.69 5.16
C SER A 228 5.94 -8.04 4.04
N HIS A 229 5.66 -7.61 2.81
CA HIS A 229 6.58 -7.74 1.68
C HIS A 229 6.94 -6.34 1.17
N GLY A 230 8.18 -5.92 1.40
CA GLY A 230 8.60 -4.53 1.25
C GLY A 230 7.72 -3.57 2.06
N LEU A 231 7.72 -2.29 1.67
CA LEU A 231 6.96 -1.24 2.37
C LEU A 231 5.58 -0.95 1.75
N GLY A 232 5.17 -1.69 0.72
CA GLY A 232 3.93 -1.45 -0.01
C GLY A 232 2.80 -2.43 0.27
N TYR A 233 3.07 -3.56 0.94
CA TYR A 233 2.11 -4.65 1.15
C TYR A 233 2.25 -5.32 2.52
N VAL A 234 1.12 -5.47 3.22
CA VAL A 234 0.99 -6.28 4.43
C VAL A 234 -0.19 -7.24 4.30
N LEU A 235 -0.01 -8.48 4.73
CA LEU A 235 -1.04 -9.51 4.87
C LEU A 235 -1.15 -9.89 6.34
N VAL A 236 -2.34 -9.71 6.93
CA VAL A 236 -2.66 -10.17 8.28
C VAL A 236 -3.58 -11.37 8.17
N LYS A 237 -3.15 -12.52 8.72
CA LYS A 237 -3.98 -13.72 8.88
C LYS A 237 -4.43 -13.81 10.33
N SER A 238 -5.69 -13.47 10.59
CA SER A 238 -6.27 -13.49 11.93
C SER A 238 -7.13 -14.73 12.12
N GLN A 239 -6.98 -15.38 13.27
CA GLN A 239 -7.75 -16.56 13.65
C GLN A 239 -8.45 -16.32 14.98
N MET A 240 -9.74 -16.62 15.00
CA MET A 240 -10.58 -16.63 16.21
C MET A 240 -11.16 -18.04 16.39
N PRO A 241 -10.38 -18.98 16.98
CA PRO A 241 -10.73 -20.41 17.02
C PRO A 241 -12.09 -20.69 17.66
N ARG A 242 -12.43 -19.97 18.73
CA ARG A 242 -13.72 -20.09 19.44
C ARG A 242 -14.94 -19.93 18.52
N PHE A 243 -14.82 -19.08 17.50
CA PHE A 243 -15.91 -18.78 16.56
C PHE A 243 -15.72 -19.45 15.19
N GLY A 244 -14.65 -20.22 15.00
CA GLY A 244 -14.31 -20.80 13.70
C GLY A 244 -14.11 -19.75 12.60
N VAL A 245 -13.73 -18.52 12.98
CA VAL A 245 -13.55 -17.40 12.05
C VAL A 245 -12.07 -17.26 11.69
N GLN A 246 -11.81 -17.18 10.39
CA GLN A 246 -10.52 -16.81 9.83
C GLN A 246 -10.71 -15.56 8.96
N VAL A 247 -9.76 -14.63 9.07
CA VAL A 247 -9.77 -13.39 8.32
C VAL A 247 -8.41 -13.25 7.65
N LYS A 248 -8.42 -12.88 6.37
CA LYS A 248 -7.22 -12.45 5.68
C LYS A 248 -7.43 -11.01 5.26
N THR A 249 -6.58 -10.15 5.79
CA THR A 249 -6.63 -8.71 5.61
C THR A 249 -5.38 -8.29 4.85
N ARG A 250 -5.55 -7.51 3.79
CA ARG A 250 -4.46 -6.96 2.99
C ARG A 250 -4.47 -5.44 3.11
N GLY A 251 -3.38 -4.88 3.60
CA GLY A 251 -3.12 -3.45 3.59
C GLY A 251 -2.10 -3.12 2.50
N PHE A 252 -2.34 -2.01 1.80
CA PHE A 252 -1.40 -1.47 0.82
C PHE A 252 -1.19 0.01 1.11
N ALA A 253 0.07 0.40 1.26
CA ALA A 253 0.45 1.79 1.46
C ALA A 253 1.25 2.24 0.24
N THR A 254 0.77 3.23 -0.50
CA THR A 254 1.45 3.74 -1.71
C THR A 254 1.64 5.23 -1.58
N GLN A 255 2.90 5.67 -1.48
CA GLN A 255 3.23 7.09 -1.51
C GLN A 255 2.85 7.67 -2.87
N THR A 256 2.11 8.77 -2.84
CA THR A 256 1.63 9.46 -4.05
C THR A 256 2.44 10.73 -4.29
N ARG A 257 2.68 11.52 -3.24
CA ARG A 257 3.47 12.75 -3.22
C ARG A 257 4.22 12.89 -1.89
N PRO A 258 5.09 13.90 -1.70
CA PRO A 258 5.67 14.16 -0.38
C PRO A 258 4.57 14.33 0.67
N LEU A 259 4.63 13.52 1.73
CA LEU A 259 3.65 13.50 2.84
C LEU A 259 2.20 13.20 2.43
N GLU A 260 1.97 12.64 1.24
CA GLU A 260 0.66 12.15 0.80
C GLU A 260 0.79 10.69 0.35
N TRP A 261 -0.21 9.88 0.69
CA TRP A 261 -0.23 8.48 0.31
C TRP A 261 -1.64 7.93 0.25
N THR A 262 -1.84 6.90 -0.57
CA THR A 262 -3.09 6.15 -0.61
C THR A 262 -2.95 4.89 0.22
N PHE A 263 -3.89 4.71 1.15
CA PHE A 263 -4.13 3.50 1.90
C PHE A 263 -5.23 2.69 1.22
N ARG A 264 -4.93 1.47 0.79
CA ARG A 264 -5.92 0.50 0.29
C ARG A 264 -6.02 -0.66 1.26
N TRP A 265 -7.24 -1.11 1.49
CA TRP A 265 -7.53 -2.17 2.44
C TRP A 265 -8.48 -3.17 1.84
N SER A 266 -8.23 -4.47 2.03
CA SER A 266 -9.11 -5.53 1.56
C SER A 266 -9.20 -6.68 2.53
N ASP A 267 -10.43 -7.08 2.85
CA ASP A 267 -10.70 -8.21 3.74
C ASP A 267 -11.42 -9.33 3.00
N ILE A 268 -11.07 -10.56 3.36
CA ILE A 268 -11.85 -11.76 3.07
C ILE A 268 -12.03 -12.54 4.36
N VAL A 269 -13.21 -13.12 4.55
CA VAL A 269 -13.57 -13.85 5.77
C VAL A 269 -13.99 -15.27 5.42
N ARG A 270 -13.56 -16.22 6.24
CA ARG A 270 -14.05 -17.60 6.25
C ARG A 270 -14.63 -17.91 7.62
N VAL A 271 -15.81 -18.51 7.64
CA VAL A 271 -16.46 -19.00 8.85
C VAL A 271 -16.66 -20.49 8.68
N ALA A 272 -15.86 -21.31 9.38
CA ALA A 272 -15.87 -22.76 9.23
C ALA A 272 -17.28 -23.36 9.45
N TYR A 273 -18.05 -22.78 10.35
CA TYR A 273 -19.43 -23.19 10.60
C TYR A 273 -20.39 -23.02 9.42
N LEU A 274 -20.07 -22.16 8.43
CA LEU A 274 -20.87 -22.02 7.23
C LEU A 274 -20.61 -23.13 6.21
N ASP A 275 -19.52 -23.89 6.34
CA ASP A 275 -19.17 -24.97 5.43
C ASP A 275 -20.18 -26.14 5.51
N ARG A 276 -20.97 -26.22 6.59
CA ARG A 276 -22.06 -27.21 6.77
C ARG A 276 -23.31 -26.94 5.91
N PHE A 277 -23.46 -25.73 5.36
CA PHE A 277 -24.65 -25.32 4.62
C PHE A 277 -24.42 -25.37 3.11
N PRO A 278 -25.45 -25.71 2.31
CA PRO A 278 -25.35 -25.70 0.85
C PRO A 278 -25.02 -24.31 0.31
N ALA A 279 -24.37 -24.27 -0.86
CA ALA A 279 -23.85 -23.02 -1.45
C ALA A 279 -24.90 -21.92 -1.62
N ILE A 280 -26.16 -22.29 -1.88
CA ILE A 280 -27.27 -21.36 -2.07
C ILE A 280 -27.59 -20.55 -0.81
N LEU A 281 -27.40 -21.12 0.38
CA LEU A 281 -27.57 -20.44 1.68
C LEU A 281 -26.27 -19.75 2.12
N ARG A 282 -25.13 -20.37 1.82
CA ARG A 282 -23.80 -19.89 2.22
C ARG A 282 -23.42 -18.58 1.51
N LYS A 283 -23.73 -18.42 0.22
CA LYS A 283 -23.41 -17.22 -0.57
C LYS A 283 -24.03 -15.93 0.00
N PRO A 284 -25.36 -15.82 0.21
CA PRO A 284 -25.96 -14.61 0.78
C PRO A 284 -25.48 -14.36 2.21
N ALA A 285 -25.26 -15.40 3.01
CA ALA A 285 -24.69 -15.27 4.35
C ALA A 285 -23.30 -14.61 4.32
N TYR A 286 -22.39 -15.08 3.46
CA TYR A 286 -21.08 -14.44 3.29
C TYR A 286 -21.18 -13.02 2.76
N ALA A 287 -22.10 -12.72 1.85
CA ALA A 287 -22.29 -11.37 1.30
C ALA A 287 -22.69 -10.34 2.36
N LEU A 288 -23.46 -10.74 3.37
CA LEU A 288 -23.79 -9.90 4.52
C LEU A 288 -22.63 -9.85 5.52
N LEU A 289 -22.09 -11.01 5.89
CA LEU A 289 -21.05 -11.14 6.90
C LEU A 289 -19.79 -10.34 6.54
N ILE A 290 -19.34 -10.41 5.29
CA ILE A 290 -18.13 -9.69 4.87
C ILE A 290 -18.32 -8.17 4.94
N LYS A 291 -19.51 -7.65 4.63
CA LYS A 291 -19.78 -6.21 4.70
C LYS A 291 -19.69 -5.72 6.15
N LEU A 292 -20.33 -6.43 7.07
CA LEU A 292 -20.32 -6.08 8.50
C LEU A 292 -18.91 -6.20 9.09
N ALA A 293 -18.22 -7.31 8.79
CA ALA A 293 -16.87 -7.54 9.27
C ALA A 293 -15.89 -6.48 8.73
N HIS A 294 -15.94 -6.19 7.42
CA HIS A 294 -15.09 -5.17 6.79
C HIS A 294 -15.32 -3.78 7.37
N LEU A 295 -16.58 -3.36 7.56
CA LEU A 295 -16.88 -2.07 8.21
C LEU A 295 -16.30 -2.00 9.62
N TRP A 296 -16.32 -3.11 10.36
CA TRP A 296 -15.71 -3.18 11.68
C TRP A 296 -14.18 -3.08 11.62
N PHE A 297 -13.51 -3.86 10.76
CA PHE A 297 -12.05 -3.79 10.59
C PHE A 297 -11.59 -2.40 10.16
N VAL A 298 -12.30 -1.81 9.19
CA VAL A 298 -12.07 -0.43 8.73
C VAL A 298 -12.21 0.56 9.89
N ARG A 299 -13.21 0.39 10.76
CA ARG A 299 -13.37 1.25 11.93
C ARG A 299 -12.18 1.12 12.88
N VAL A 300 -11.70 -0.09 13.14
CA VAL A 300 -10.55 -0.33 14.02
C VAL A 300 -9.28 0.33 13.47
N VAL A 301 -8.95 0.11 12.19
CA VAL A 301 -7.75 0.73 11.58
C VAL A 301 -7.92 2.25 11.41
N SER A 302 -9.15 2.76 11.28
CA SER A 302 -9.38 4.20 11.20
C SER A 302 -9.05 4.95 12.50
N ASP A 303 -8.96 4.25 13.65
CA ASP A 303 -8.50 4.87 14.90
C ASP A 303 -7.02 5.28 14.83
N ASP A 304 -6.23 4.72 13.90
CA ASP A 304 -4.85 5.14 13.65
C ASP A 304 -4.74 6.41 12.80
N PHE A 305 -5.77 6.75 12.00
CA PHE A 305 -5.67 7.82 11.00
C PHE A 305 -5.34 9.19 11.62
N PRO A 306 -5.92 9.61 12.77
CA PRO A 306 -5.52 10.84 13.43
C PRO A 306 -4.03 10.86 13.81
N ILE A 307 -3.47 9.71 14.20
CA ILE A 307 -2.05 9.58 14.55
C ILE A 307 -1.20 9.65 13.28
N TRP A 308 -1.49 8.84 12.25
CA TRP A 308 -0.74 8.83 10.99
C TRP A 308 -0.72 10.19 10.29
N ASN A 309 -1.87 10.88 10.24
CA ASN A 309 -1.99 12.18 9.58
C ASN A 309 -1.18 13.29 10.28
N ASN A 310 -0.85 13.14 11.57
CA ASN A 310 -0.29 14.22 12.39
C ASN A 310 1.08 13.90 13.03
N ARG A 311 1.55 12.66 12.97
CA ARG A 311 2.85 12.30 13.54
C ARG A 311 4.01 12.79 12.67
N ARG A 312 5.15 13.05 13.33
CA ARG A 312 6.45 13.31 12.71
C ARG A 312 7.28 12.03 12.72
N TYR A 313 8.00 11.75 11.64
CA TYR A 313 9.00 10.70 11.66
C TYR A 313 10.18 11.09 12.55
N VAL A 314 10.47 10.27 13.56
CA VAL A 314 11.59 10.48 14.48
C VAL A 314 12.68 9.49 14.13
N VAL A 315 13.79 9.94 13.55
CA VAL A 315 14.88 9.06 13.07
C VAL A 315 15.46 8.21 14.20
N ASP A 316 15.74 8.81 15.35
CA ASP A 316 16.28 8.16 16.55
C ASP A 316 15.23 8.20 17.69
N PRO A 317 14.29 7.24 17.73
CA PRO A 317 13.23 7.23 18.73
C PRO A 317 13.80 6.80 20.10
N LYS A 318 13.27 7.40 21.17
CA LYS A 318 13.61 7.03 22.54
C LYS A 318 12.67 5.94 23.02
N LEU A 319 13.15 4.71 22.93
CA LEU A 319 12.34 3.52 23.17
C LEU A 319 12.24 3.18 24.66
N ILE A 320 11.13 2.57 25.01
CA ILE A 320 10.91 1.95 26.30
C ILE A 320 10.99 0.42 26.21
N ALA A 321 11.03 -0.24 27.37
CA ALA A 321 11.03 -1.69 27.45
C ALA A 321 9.78 -2.26 26.75
N GLY A 322 9.98 -3.23 25.85
CA GLY A 322 8.91 -3.87 25.07
C GLY A 322 8.81 -3.43 23.61
N GLU A 323 9.52 -2.37 23.20
CA GLU A 323 9.46 -1.83 21.81
C GLU A 323 10.56 -2.37 20.88
N GLY A 324 11.19 -3.50 21.22
CA GLY A 324 12.32 -4.04 20.45
C GLY A 324 11.97 -4.42 19.00
N ALA A 325 10.74 -4.86 18.74
CA ALA A 325 10.27 -5.22 17.40
C ALA A 325 10.21 -4.00 16.46
N LEU A 326 9.96 -2.80 17.00
CA LEU A 326 9.94 -1.55 16.23
C LEU A 326 11.32 -1.26 15.62
N MET A 327 12.41 -1.51 16.35
CA MET A 327 13.77 -1.33 15.82
C MET A 327 14.18 -2.39 14.82
N ALA A 328 13.75 -3.64 15.04
CA ALA A 328 13.92 -4.67 14.03
C ALA A 328 13.22 -4.27 12.73
N TYR A 329 11.99 -3.75 12.83
CA TYR A 329 11.26 -3.21 11.70
C TYR A 329 12.00 -2.07 11.02
N ARG A 330 12.44 -1.02 11.73
CA ARG A 330 13.10 0.13 11.09
C ARG A 330 14.43 -0.21 10.43
N ARG A 331 15.21 -1.12 11.02
CA ARG A 331 16.44 -1.66 10.39
C ARG A 331 16.15 -2.46 9.12
N TRP A 332 15.02 -3.17 9.09
CA TRP A 332 14.56 -3.88 7.91
C TRP A 332 14.03 -2.90 6.85
N ALA A 333 13.21 -1.93 7.27
CA ALA A 333 12.59 -0.93 6.41
C ALA A 333 13.61 -0.02 5.71
N SER A 334 14.72 0.32 6.38
CA SER A 334 15.76 1.19 5.82
C SER A 334 16.38 0.65 4.54
N ARG A 335 16.35 -0.67 4.31
CA ARG A 335 16.86 -1.33 3.09
C ARG A 335 16.07 -0.99 1.83
N PHE A 336 14.81 -0.60 1.98
CA PHE A 336 13.96 -0.27 0.85
C PHE A 336 14.10 1.19 0.43
N TYR A 337 14.59 2.07 1.30
CA TYR A 337 14.86 3.44 0.87
C TYR A 337 16.16 3.48 0.07
N PRO A 338 16.25 4.36 -0.94
CA PRO A 338 17.55 4.69 -1.51
C PRO A 338 18.47 5.12 -0.38
N HIS A 339 19.61 4.46 -0.25
CA HIS A 339 20.73 5.06 0.46
C HIS A 339 21.00 6.38 -0.27
N GLU A 340 20.97 7.50 0.45
CA GLU A 340 21.50 8.74 -0.09
C GLU A 340 22.86 8.40 -0.69
N VAL A 341 23.13 8.83 -1.94
CA VAL A 341 24.51 8.98 -2.36
C VAL A 341 25.11 9.86 -1.28
N GLU A 342 25.94 9.28 -0.41
CA GLU A 342 26.63 10.02 0.63
C GLU A 342 27.17 11.29 -0.03
N PRO A 343 26.88 12.50 0.49
CA PRO A 343 27.80 13.59 0.21
C PRO A 343 29.14 13.05 0.67
N GLN A 344 30.12 12.95 -0.24
CA GLN A 344 31.48 12.50 0.08
C GLN A 344 31.92 13.18 1.37
N LEU A 345 31.75 12.50 2.51
CA LEU A 345 32.34 12.88 3.76
C LEU A 345 33.81 12.63 3.52
N ASP A 346 34.57 13.72 3.44
CA ASP A 346 36.01 13.67 3.30
C ASP A 346 36.60 12.84 4.46
N ILE A 347 36.80 11.56 4.21
CA ILE A 347 37.30 10.56 5.16
C ILE A 347 38.72 10.93 5.62
N ARG A 348 39.40 11.87 4.93
CA ARG A 348 40.73 12.35 5.33
C ARG A 348 40.70 13.23 6.59
N GLY A 349 39.56 13.87 6.90
CA GLY A 349 39.42 14.71 8.09
C GLY A 349 39.27 13.93 9.40
N ALA A 350 38.59 12.78 9.34
CA ALA A 350 38.33 11.95 10.52
C ALA A 350 39.58 11.19 10.98
N GLU A 351 40.41 10.69 10.05
CA GLU A 351 41.66 9.98 10.36
C GLU A 351 42.72 10.93 10.96
N GLN A 352 42.83 12.17 10.47
CA GLN A 352 43.76 13.17 11.04
C GLN A 352 43.35 13.61 12.45
N THR A 353 42.06 13.60 12.76
CA THR A 353 41.54 13.95 14.10
C THR A 353 41.79 12.82 15.09
N ALA A 354 41.62 11.56 14.67
CA ALA A 354 41.93 10.38 15.50
C ALA A 354 43.43 10.26 15.81
N GLN A 355 44.32 10.54 14.85
CA GLN A 355 45.78 10.50 15.08
C GLN A 355 46.26 11.61 16.04
N LYS A 356 45.67 12.81 15.98
CA LYS A 356 46.01 13.91 16.91
C LYS A 356 45.56 13.66 18.35
N ILE A 357 44.46 12.93 18.54
CA ILE A 357 43.97 12.55 19.88
C ILE A 357 44.83 11.43 20.46
N SER A 358 45.27 10.47 19.64
CA SER A 358 46.12 9.37 20.10
C SER A 358 47.53 9.81 20.49
N ALA A 359 48.10 10.83 19.84
CA ALA A 359 49.42 11.38 20.18
C ALA A 359 49.43 12.19 21.50
N LYS A 360 48.28 12.76 21.90
CA LYS A 360 48.11 13.53 23.14
C LYS A 360 47.87 12.70 24.39
N LEU A 361 47.65 11.38 24.24
CA LEU A 361 47.43 10.44 25.34
C LEU A 361 48.68 9.62 25.67
N THR A 362 49.79 9.86 24.97
CA THR A 362 51.09 9.19 25.12
C THR A 362 52.22 10.13 25.56
N GLU A 363 51.92 11.39 25.87
CA GLU A 363 52.75 12.33 26.65
C GLU A 363 52.09 12.57 28.00
#